data_AF-A0AA96MW32-F1
#
_entry.id   AF-A0AA96MW32-F1
#
_cell.length_a   1.000
_cell.length_b   1.000
_cell.length_c   1.000
_cell.angle_alpha   90.00
_cell.angle_beta   90.00
_cell.angle_gamma   90.00
#
_symmetry.space_group_name_H-M   'P 1'
#
loop_
_entity.id
_entity.type
_entity.pdbx_description
1 polymer ?
#
loop_
_entity_poly.entity_id
_entity_poly.type
_entity_poly.pdbx_seq_one_letter_code
_entity_poly.pdbx_strand_id
1 'polypeptide(L)'
;MSLKKKSLAAILATTTLAASAAVVTVNPTASSAASNAENLVKKAENLSGALKWEISVEYRKTAYPKNVVDYPNMKLFNDTKAALQSAKTAVSKLSGKEKTVLSARLDEVNKYYTRSLNLIDAITAGKKIEKQKDELTNALAKGVDQTTVKAYHDLSTAIRKQAIILDRVYGQSTRDLVRDEFKKSAETVIAQSLYPVSTKIELDRLQKGLDKNIDKEVETRVTNAVKFLKKVENAKQKSDLASQLNKELEAVLANSNSAEAVKVALENYGFDLTAYNKITVDSRKAAIAGDVIVNRGNGFNKAELQNVLNASAAVRTAFEEATQKVKAGNTTVEQFLGGVVTAVDANKASLKTVQGKETTEFLRGITSLLDQGFTLTKEETDQVNTLLGAKVLEDGKVYKSYKQLSPNGQKAVDEVLNATLDASSFSVVVQVVVMAVLENQLTQ
;
A
#
# COMPACT_ATOMS: atom_id res chain seq x y z
N MET A 1 34.89 -35.49 45.84
CA MET A 1 34.53 -34.26 46.58
C MET A 1 33.32 -33.62 45.91
N SER A 2 32.15 -33.77 46.53
CA SER A 2 30.86 -33.26 46.01
C SER A 2 30.30 -32.27 47.03
N LEU A 3 30.36 -30.98 46.73
CA LEU A 3 29.67 -29.96 47.51
C LEU A 3 28.21 -29.89 47.07
N LYS A 4 27.32 -30.39 47.94
CA LYS A 4 25.86 -30.36 47.77
C LYS A 4 25.34 -28.92 47.68
N LYS A 5 24.66 -28.59 46.58
CA LYS A 5 23.81 -27.40 46.44
C LYS A 5 22.69 -27.47 47.47
N LYS A 6 22.75 -26.69 48.55
CA LYS A 6 21.60 -26.43 49.41
C LYS A 6 20.67 -25.46 48.66
N SER A 7 19.45 -25.90 48.37
CA SER A 7 18.42 -25.08 47.73
C SER A 7 18.00 -23.91 48.63
N LEU A 8 18.04 -22.68 48.10
CA LEU A 8 17.56 -21.45 48.73
C LEU A 8 16.08 -21.48 49.20
N ALA A 9 15.31 -22.49 48.78
CA ALA A 9 13.93 -22.73 49.24
C ALA A 9 13.80 -22.94 50.76
N ALA A 10 14.89 -23.27 51.46
CA ALA A 10 14.88 -23.46 52.91
C ALA A 10 14.93 -22.15 53.74
N ILE A 11 15.21 -20.99 53.12
CA ILE A 11 15.37 -19.72 53.85
C ILE A 11 14.01 -19.01 54.09
N LEU A 12 12.93 -19.47 53.44
CA LEU A 12 11.59 -18.88 53.56
C LEU A 12 10.71 -19.47 54.69
N ALA A 13 11.22 -20.42 55.49
CA ALA A 13 10.41 -21.15 56.47
C ALA A 13 10.65 -20.81 57.95
N THR A 14 11.54 -19.87 58.30
CA THR A 14 11.83 -19.56 59.72
C THR A 14 11.93 -18.06 59.98
N THR A 15 10.78 -17.38 60.06
CA THR A 15 10.67 -16.11 60.79
C THR A 15 10.36 -16.42 62.25
N THR A 16 11.38 -16.75 63.03
CA THR A 16 11.28 -16.81 64.49
C THR A 16 11.08 -15.39 65.03
N LEU A 17 9.95 -15.17 65.70
CA LEU A 17 9.62 -13.98 66.46
C LEU A 17 10.63 -13.81 67.60
N ALA A 18 11.46 -12.77 67.55
CA ALA A 18 12.21 -12.29 68.70
C ALA A 18 11.69 -10.90 69.06
N ALA A 19 10.87 -10.84 70.12
CA ALA A 19 10.39 -9.60 70.70
C ALA A 19 11.42 -9.10 71.72
N SER A 20 12.13 -8.02 71.40
CA SER A 20 12.95 -7.31 72.38
C SER A 20 12.10 -6.23 73.04
N ALA A 21 11.81 -6.40 74.33
CA ALA A 21 11.18 -5.40 75.17
C ALA A 21 12.22 -4.32 75.54
N ALA A 22 11.93 -3.07 75.22
CA ALA A 22 12.57 -1.91 75.82
C ALA A 22 11.49 -1.08 76.51
N VAL A 23 11.62 -0.98 77.83
CA VAL A 23 10.75 -0.20 78.71
C VAL A 23 11.17 1.27 78.60
N VAL A 24 10.26 2.15 78.18
CA VAL A 24 10.37 3.60 78.38
C VAL A 24 9.00 4.13 78.84
N THR A 25 9.07 4.94 79.89
CA THR A 25 8.00 5.54 80.70
C THR A 25 6.91 6.25 79.90
N VAL A 26 5.66 6.06 80.35
CA VAL A 26 4.40 6.26 79.61
C VAL A 26 3.80 7.66 79.78
N ASN A 27 3.39 8.26 78.66
CA ASN A 27 2.05 8.84 78.56
C ASN A 27 1.14 7.72 77.98
N PRO A 28 0.16 7.17 78.74
CA PRO A 28 -0.39 5.82 78.51
C PRO A 28 -1.21 5.62 77.23
N THR A 29 -1.67 6.68 76.58
CA THR A 29 -2.45 6.59 75.32
C THR A 29 -1.62 6.82 74.06
N ALA A 30 -0.50 7.56 74.13
CA ALA A 30 0.37 7.83 72.98
C ALA A 30 1.36 6.69 72.70
N SER A 31 1.90 6.05 73.75
CA SER A 31 2.91 4.98 73.64
C SER A 31 2.37 3.69 73.00
N SER A 32 1.11 3.31 73.29
CA SER A 32 0.45 2.15 72.69
C SER A 32 0.06 2.40 71.22
N ALA A 33 -0.39 3.62 70.90
CA ALA A 33 -0.73 4.02 69.54
C ALA A 33 0.51 4.07 68.62
N ALA A 34 1.62 4.62 69.10
CA ALA A 34 2.90 4.64 68.39
C ALA A 34 3.45 3.22 68.15
N SER A 35 3.41 2.36 69.18
CA SER A 35 3.84 0.95 69.08
C SER A 35 3.00 0.15 68.07
N ASN A 36 1.69 0.38 68.03
CA ASN A 36 0.82 -0.25 67.05
C ASN A 36 1.09 0.24 65.62
N ALA A 37 1.29 1.54 65.42
CA ALA A 37 1.63 2.11 64.12
C ALA A 37 2.97 1.55 63.59
N GLU A 38 3.98 1.45 64.45
CA GLU A 38 5.28 0.83 64.12
C GLU A 38 5.13 -0.62 63.63
N ASN A 39 4.32 -1.43 64.31
CA ASN A 39 4.07 -2.82 63.91
C ASN A 39 3.37 -2.93 62.55
N LEU A 40 2.40 -2.04 62.28
CA LEU A 40 1.73 -1.98 60.98
C LEU A 40 2.66 -1.55 59.85
N VAL A 41 3.55 -0.57 60.11
CA VAL A 41 4.58 -0.14 59.15
C VAL A 41 5.54 -1.31 58.85
N LYS A 42 6.07 -2.00 59.88
CA LYS A 42 6.93 -3.18 59.69
C LYS A 42 6.25 -4.27 58.85
N LYS A 43 4.97 -4.53 59.10
CA LYS A 43 4.19 -5.48 58.28
C LYS A 43 4.13 -5.04 56.81
N ALA A 44 3.86 -3.76 56.56
CA ALA A 44 3.80 -3.22 55.21
C ALA A 44 5.18 -3.25 54.51
N GLU A 45 6.27 -2.96 55.22
CA GLU A 45 7.64 -3.06 54.75
C GLU A 45 8.01 -4.49 54.35
N ASN A 46 7.69 -5.48 55.19
CA ASN A 46 7.98 -6.88 54.90
C ASN A 46 7.26 -7.37 53.64
N LEU A 47 5.97 -7.04 53.48
CA LEU A 47 5.19 -7.40 52.29
C LEU A 47 5.71 -6.68 51.05
N SER A 48 6.05 -5.40 51.15
CA SER A 48 6.64 -4.62 50.06
C SER A 48 8.02 -5.12 49.65
N GLY A 49 8.84 -5.56 50.60
CA GLY A 49 10.14 -6.18 50.34
C GLY A 49 10.02 -7.44 49.49
N ALA A 50 8.99 -8.26 49.72
CA ALA A 50 8.68 -9.40 48.86
C ALA A 50 8.12 -8.94 47.49
N LEU A 51 7.22 -7.95 47.47
CA LEU A 51 6.60 -7.44 46.24
C LEU A 51 7.63 -6.82 45.29
N LYS A 52 8.68 -6.18 45.83
CA LYS A 52 9.82 -5.65 45.05
C LYS A 52 10.45 -6.71 44.15
N TRP A 53 10.57 -7.96 44.61
CA TRP A 53 11.16 -9.03 43.81
C TRP A 53 10.22 -9.48 42.69
N GLU A 54 8.91 -9.52 42.95
CA GLU A 54 7.90 -9.87 41.94
C GLU A 54 7.88 -8.93 40.72
N ILE A 55 8.42 -7.72 40.82
CA ILE A 55 8.53 -6.77 39.70
C ILE A 55 9.93 -6.73 39.05
N SER A 56 10.87 -7.54 39.54
CA SER A 56 12.23 -7.69 38.97
C SER A 56 12.27 -8.85 38.00
N VAL A 57 12.76 -8.58 36.78
CA VAL A 57 12.88 -9.59 35.73
C VAL A 57 13.86 -10.71 36.13
N GLU A 58 14.90 -10.40 36.88
CA GLU A 58 15.93 -11.32 37.33
C GLU A 58 15.35 -12.39 38.26
N TYR A 59 14.51 -11.96 39.22
CA TYR A 59 13.77 -12.88 40.07
C TYR A 59 12.74 -13.68 39.27
N ARG A 60 11.96 -13.00 38.41
CA ARG A 60 10.90 -13.61 37.61
C ARG A 60 11.41 -14.72 36.67
N LYS A 61 12.59 -14.55 36.06
CA LYS A 61 13.24 -15.58 35.24
C LYS A 61 13.51 -16.87 36.02
N THR A 62 13.80 -16.77 37.30
CA THR A 62 14.12 -17.92 38.15
C THR A 62 12.85 -18.53 38.76
N ALA A 63 11.96 -17.70 39.29
CA ALA A 63 10.74 -18.15 39.97
C ALA A 63 9.62 -18.59 39.02
N TYR A 64 9.51 -17.95 37.85
CA TYR A 64 8.45 -18.15 36.87
C TYR A 64 8.99 -18.25 35.43
N PRO A 65 9.87 -19.22 35.11
CA PRO A 65 10.59 -19.27 33.83
C PRO A 65 9.68 -19.36 32.59
N LYS A 66 8.45 -19.86 32.73
CA LYS A 66 7.48 -19.98 31.63
C LYS A 66 6.64 -18.72 31.42
N ASN A 67 6.50 -17.88 32.46
CA ASN A 67 5.61 -16.73 32.49
C ASN A 67 6.37 -15.51 33.01
N VAL A 68 7.56 -15.24 32.47
CA VAL A 68 8.42 -14.15 32.98
C VAL A 68 7.72 -12.80 32.86
N VAL A 69 6.97 -12.59 31.76
CA VAL A 69 6.16 -11.40 31.48
C VAL A 69 4.70 -11.69 31.77
N ASP A 70 4.29 -11.49 33.01
CA ASP A 70 2.91 -11.71 33.49
C ASP A 70 2.69 -10.86 34.76
N TYR A 71 1.50 -10.95 35.34
CA TYR A 71 1.18 -10.28 36.58
C TYR A 71 2.12 -10.71 37.72
N PRO A 72 2.48 -9.79 38.63
CA PRO A 72 3.11 -10.17 39.90
C PRO A 72 2.16 -11.04 40.72
N ASN A 73 2.64 -11.66 41.80
CA ASN A 73 1.75 -12.35 42.73
C ASN A 73 0.62 -11.42 43.24
N MET A 74 -0.59 -11.61 42.71
CA MET A 74 -1.72 -10.71 42.98
C MET A 74 -2.21 -10.76 44.42
N LYS A 75 -2.02 -11.90 45.11
CA LYS A 75 -2.31 -11.99 46.54
C LYS A 75 -1.36 -11.09 47.33
N LEU A 76 -0.06 -11.18 47.05
CA LEU A 76 0.95 -10.35 47.70
C LEU A 76 0.72 -8.85 47.41
N PHE A 77 0.35 -8.50 46.18
CA PHE A 77 -0.01 -7.12 45.82
C PHE A 77 -1.20 -6.61 46.66
N ASN A 78 -2.28 -7.39 46.76
CA ASN A 78 -3.47 -7.01 47.52
C ASN A 78 -3.19 -6.95 49.03
N ASP A 79 -2.42 -7.89 49.57
CA ASP A 79 -2.01 -7.90 50.97
C ASP A 79 -1.13 -6.67 51.29
N THR A 80 -0.22 -6.29 50.38
CA THR A 80 0.60 -5.07 50.50
C THR A 80 -0.26 -3.81 50.46
N LYS A 81 -1.25 -3.75 49.56
CA LYS A 81 -2.20 -2.63 49.47
C LYS A 81 -2.95 -2.43 50.78
N ALA A 82 -3.49 -3.52 51.34
CA ALA A 82 -4.23 -3.48 52.59
C ALA A 82 -3.32 -3.04 53.76
N ALA A 83 -2.12 -3.63 53.87
CA ALA A 83 -1.16 -3.29 54.91
C ALA A 83 -0.70 -1.81 54.83
N LEU A 84 -0.41 -1.32 53.61
CA LEU A 84 -0.06 0.08 53.36
C LEU A 84 -1.20 1.01 53.79
N GLN A 85 -2.45 0.70 53.44
CA GLN A 85 -3.60 1.53 53.81
C GLN A 85 -3.79 1.56 55.33
N SER A 86 -3.75 0.39 56.00
CA SER A 86 -3.86 0.31 57.46
C SER A 86 -2.74 1.08 58.17
N ALA A 87 -1.49 0.95 57.69
CA ALA A 87 -0.35 1.67 58.24
C ALA A 87 -0.47 3.18 58.02
N LYS A 88 -0.87 3.65 56.83
CA LYS A 88 -1.12 5.07 56.55
C LYS A 88 -2.16 5.66 57.50
N THR A 89 -3.28 4.94 57.73
CA THR A 89 -4.33 5.37 58.67
C THR A 89 -3.87 5.39 60.12
N ALA A 90 -2.99 4.48 60.53
CA ALA A 90 -2.41 4.51 61.88
C ALA A 90 -1.42 5.66 62.05
N VAL A 91 -0.50 5.85 61.10
CA VAL A 91 0.52 6.91 61.12
C VAL A 91 -0.10 8.30 61.03
N SER A 92 -1.22 8.48 60.29
CA SER A 92 -1.88 9.78 60.17
C SER A 92 -2.38 10.32 61.51
N LYS A 93 -2.69 9.44 62.47
CA LYS A 93 -3.15 9.77 63.83
C LYS A 93 -2.02 10.18 64.78
N LEU A 94 -0.77 9.92 64.40
CA LEU A 94 0.40 10.34 65.18
C LEU A 94 0.71 11.83 64.91
N SER A 95 1.61 12.37 65.72
CA SER A 95 2.14 13.73 65.59
C SER A 95 3.66 13.75 65.85
N GLY A 96 4.30 14.89 65.58
CA GLY A 96 5.73 15.08 65.85
C GLY A 96 6.69 14.18 65.05
N LYS A 97 7.84 13.88 65.64
CA LYS A 97 8.97 13.19 64.99
C LYS A 97 8.62 11.76 64.53
N GLU A 98 7.82 11.04 65.30
CA GLU A 98 7.42 9.66 65.00
C GLU A 98 6.59 9.58 63.72
N LYS A 99 5.63 10.50 63.55
CA LYS A 99 4.85 10.61 62.31
C LYS A 99 5.76 10.80 61.10
N THR A 100 6.72 11.72 61.19
CA THR A 100 7.67 12.00 60.10
C THR A 100 8.50 10.77 59.74
N VAL A 101 9.07 10.09 60.73
CA VAL A 101 9.91 8.88 60.51
C VAL A 101 9.10 7.75 59.88
N LEU A 102 7.91 7.47 60.41
CA LEU A 102 7.07 6.39 59.91
C LEU A 102 6.48 6.70 58.52
N SER A 103 6.17 7.97 58.23
CA SER A 103 5.68 8.38 56.91
C SER A 103 6.76 8.17 55.84
N ALA A 104 8.01 8.55 56.12
CA ALA A 104 9.13 8.35 55.20
C ALA A 104 9.36 6.85 54.88
N ARG A 105 9.17 5.96 55.87
CA ARG A 105 9.22 4.51 55.66
C ARG A 105 8.07 4.02 54.77
N LEU A 106 6.87 4.53 54.98
CA LEU A 106 5.71 4.22 54.14
C LEU A 106 5.84 4.76 52.70
N ASP A 107 6.64 5.80 52.45
CA ASP A 107 6.91 6.27 51.10
C ASP A 107 7.68 5.24 50.28
N GLU A 108 8.65 4.53 50.88
CA GLU A 108 9.38 3.44 50.21
C GLU A 108 8.46 2.23 49.94
N VAL A 109 7.52 1.93 50.85
CA VAL A 109 6.46 0.93 50.62
C VAL A 109 5.57 1.34 49.45
N ASN A 110 5.13 2.61 49.45
CA ASN A 110 4.25 3.17 48.41
C ASN A 110 4.93 3.17 47.03
N LYS A 111 6.24 3.40 46.97
CA LYS A 111 7.05 3.33 45.75
C LYS A 111 6.98 1.95 45.09
N TYR A 112 7.23 0.86 45.82
CA TYR A 112 7.17 -0.49 45.24
C TYR A 112 5.73 -0.92 44.91
N TYR A 113 4.75 -0.51 45.72
CA TYR A 113 3.33 -0.70 45.38
C TYR A 113 2.98 -0.01 44.05
N THR A 114 3.38 1.25 43.86
CA THR A 114 3.09 2.02 42.64
C THR A 114 3.80 1.44 41.42
N ARG A 115 5.06 1.01 41.57
CA ARG A 115 5.78 0.31 40.49
C ARG A 115 5.10 -1.01 40.09
N SER A 116 4.56 -1.73 41.07
CA SER A 116 3.79 -2.96 40.83
C SER A 116 2.48 -2.68 40.13
N LEU A 117 1.78 -1.60 40.51
CA LEU A 117 0.58 -1.14 39.81
C LEU A 117 0.88 -0.82 38.34
N ASN A 118 1.95 -0.07 38.06
CA ASN A 118 2.37 0.23 36.68
C ASN A 118 2.70 -1.03 35.88
N LEU A 119 3.32 -2.05 36.51
CA LEU A 119 3.56 -3.33 35.86
C LEU A 119 2.24 -4.03 35.53
N ILE A 120 1.29 -4.10 36.48
CA ILE A 120 -0.03 -4.70 36.27
C ILE A 120 -0.77 -4.01 35.10
N ASP A 121 -0.75 -2.68 35.07
CA ASP A 121 -1.35 -1.90 33.98
C ASP A 121 -0.68 -2.22 32.63
N ALA A 122 0.65 -2.29 32.60
CA ALA A 122 1.41 -2.61 31.41
C ALA A 122 1.17 -4.05 30.90
N ILE A 123 1.10 -5.04 31.79
CA ILE A 123 0.77 -6.43 31.42
C ILE A 123 -0.67 -6.49 30.90
N THR A 124 -1.62 -5.79 31.52
CA THR A 124 -3.01 -5.74 31.05
C THR A 124 -3.11 -5.11 29.67
N ALA A 125 -2.42 -3.99 29.45
CA ALA A 125 -2.31 -3.34 28.16
C ALA A 125 -1.63 -4.23 27.11
N GLY A 126 -0.57 -4.94 27.51
CA GLY A 126 0.16 -5.91 26.69
C GLY A 126 -0.70 -7.09 26.24
N LYS A 127 -1.44 -7.71 27.18
CA LYS A 127 -2.40 -8.80 26.88
C LYS A 127 -3.50 -8.36 25.90
N LYS A 128 -3.89 -7.08 25.91
CA LYS A 128 -4.81 -6.53 24.91
C LYS A 128 -4.18 -6.45 23.52
N ILE A 129 -2.92 -6.04 23.42
CA ILE A 129 -2.16 -6.07 22.16
C ILE A 129 -2.04 -7.51 21.67
N GLU A 130 -1.67 -8.44 22.56
CA GLU A 130 -1.52 -9.85 22.25
C GLU A 130 -2.81 -10.48 21.72
N LYS A 131 -3.95 -10.22 22.37
CA LYS A 131 -5.25 -10.68 21.88
C LYS A 131 -5.50 -10.22 20.43
N GLN A 132 -5.22 -8.97 20.11
CA GLN A 132 -5.43 -8.44 18.76
C GLN A 132 -4.39 -8.92 17.75
N LYS A 133 -3.16 -9.20 18.19
CA LYS A 133 -2.14 -9.90 17.41
C LYS A 133 -2.65 -11.27 17.01
N ASP A 134 -3.25 -12.01 17.94
CA ASP A 134 -3.81 -13.34 17.66
C ASP A 134 -5.05 -13.25 16.75
N GLU A 135 -5.92 -12.26 16.94
CA GLU A 135 -7.07 -12.00 16.06
C GLU A 135 -6.61 -11.76 14.60
N LEU A 136 -5.59 -10.91 14.38
CA LEU A 136 -5.02 -10.67 13.06
C LEU A 136 -4.35 -11.93 12.48
N THR A 137 -3.56 -12.63 13.28
CA THR A 137 -2.87 -13.86 12.86
C THR A 137 -3.88 -14.93 12.41
N ASN A 138 -4.96 -15.10 13.17
CA ASN A 138 -6.02 -16.03 12.85
C ASN A 138 -6.82 -15.61 11.60
N ALA A 139 -7.04 -14.31 11.39
CA ALA A 139 -7.68 -13.81 10.18
C ALA A 139 -6.81 -14.08 8.94
N LEU A 140 -5.51 -13.76 9.01
CA LEU A 140 -4.54 -13.99 7.93
C LEU A 140 -4.42 -15.46 7.52
N ALA A 141 -4.61 -16.40 8.45
CA ALA A 141 -4.60 -17.83 8.15
C ALA A 141 -5.79 -18.28 7.28
N LYS A 142 -6.94 -17.60 7.42
CA LYS A 142 -8.18 -17.89 6.68
C LYS A 142 -8.17 -17.28 5.27
N GLY A 143 -7.48 -16.16 5.09
CA GLY A 143 -7.40 -15.42 3.84
C GLY A 143 -7.45 -13.92 4.09
N VAL A 144 -7.15 -13.11 3.08
CA VAL A 144 -7.11 -11.65 3.24
C VAL A 144 -8.43 -11.03 2.77
N ASP A 145 -9.24 -10.61 3.75
CA ASP A 145 -10.58 -10.06 3.55
C ASP A 145 -10.83 -8.82 4.42
N GLN A 146 -12.09 -8.34 4.49
CA GLN A 146 -12.46 -7.21 5.34
C GLN A 146 -12.22 -7.46 6.83
N THR A 147 -12.37 -8.70 7.29
CA THR A 147 -12.11 -9.05 8.70
C THR A 147 -10.62 -8.88 9.02
N THR A 148 -9.76 -9.23 8.07
CA THR A 148 -8.30 -9.05 8.16
C THR A 148 -7.93 -7.57 8.17
N VAL A 149 -8.50 -6.77 7.26
CA VAL A 149 -8.29 -5.31 7.22
C VAL A 149 -8.68 -4.67 8.55
N LYS A 150 -9.83 -5.05 9.11
CA LYS A 150 -10.28 -4.56 10.42
C LYS A 150 -9.31 -4.96 11.54
N ALA A 151 -8.92 -6.23 11.62
CA ALA A 151 -7.99 -6.72 12.64
C ALA A 151 -6.62 -6.02 12.55
N TYR A 152 -6.14 -5.73 11.34
CA TYR A 152 -4.91 -4.96 11.12
C TYR A 152 -4.99 -3.54 11.70
N HIS A 153 -6.09 -2.83 11.45
CA HIS A 153 -6.31 -1.48 11.98
C HIS A 153 -6.53 -1.48 13.50
N ASP A 154 -7.22 -2.47 14.03
CA ASP A 154 -7.44 -2.64 15.47
C ASP A 154 -6.12 -2.86 16.21
N LEU A 155 -5.28 -3.78 15.72
CA LEU A 155 -3.95 -4.04 16.28
C LEU A 155 -3.04 -2.81 16.17
N SER A 156 -2.99 -2.17 14.99
CA SER A 156 -2.23 -0.92 14.80
C SER A 156 -2.64 0.16 15.80
N THR A 157 -3.94 0.28 16.05
CA THR A 157 -4.50 1.24 17.01
C THR A 157 -4.11 0.89 18.44
N ALA A 158 -4.14 -0.38 18.84
CA ALA A 158 -3.73 -0.76 20.18
C ALA A 158 -2.22 -0.64 20.39
N ILE A 159 -1.39 -1.00 19.42
CA ILE A 159 0.06 -0.74 19.53
C ILE A 159 0.28 0.75 19.81
N ARG A 160 -0.35 1.65 19.04
CA ARG A 160 -0.22 3.10 19.25
C ARG A 160 -0.74 3.57 20.61
N LYS A 161 -1.92 3.10 21.04
CA LYS A 161 -2.58 3.59 22.26
C LYS A 161 -2.05 2.94 23.55
N GLN A 162 -1.78 1.64 23.51
CA GLN A 162 -1.43 0.82 24.67
C GLN A 162 0.08 0.85 24.94
N ALA A 163 0.94 0.97 23.91
CA ALA A 163 2.41 0.99 24.10
C ALA A 163 2.89 2.08 25.07
N ILE A 164 2.19 3.21 25.15
CA ILE A 164 2.51 4.30 26.09
C ILE A 164 2.43 3.82 27.56
N ILE A 165 1.55 2.85 27.86
CA ILE A 165 1.40 2.29 29.20
C ILE A 165 2.60 1.39 29.54
N LEU A 166 3.16 0.68 28.56
CA LEU A 166 4.32 -0.19 28.74
C LEU A 166 5.55 0.62 29.17
N ASP A 167 5.65 1.88 28.77
CA ASP A 167 6.77 2.76 29.11
C ASP A 167 6.79 3.16 30.59
N ARG A 168 5.66 3.02 31.30
CA ARG A 168 5.53 3.30 32.73
C ARG A 168 6.16 2.23 33.62
N VAL A 169 6.50 1.07 33.05
CA VAL A 169 7.19 -0.01 33.77
C VAL A 169 8.54 0.51 34.27
N TYR A 170 8.81 0.25 35.55
CA TYR A 170 10.06 0.64 36.17
C TYR A 170 11.14 -0.43 35.98
N GLY A 171 12.38 0.02 35.75
CA GLY A 171 13.51 -0.86 35.44
C GLY A 171 13.62 -1.10 33.93
N GLN A 172 14.77 -0.75 33.36
CA GLN A 172 15.00 -0.84 31.92
C GLN A 172 14.89 -2.29 31.43
N SER A 173 15.51 -3.24 32.15
CA SER A 173 15.49 -4.67 31.81
C SER A 173 14.06 -5.26 31.81
N THR A 174 13.25 -4.94 32.83
CA THR A 174 11.85 -5.37 32.89
C THR A 174 11.02 -4.71 31.78
N ARG A 175 11.18 -3.40 31.56
CA ARG A 175 10.44 -2.67 30.52
C ARG A 175 10.74 -3.20 29.13
N ASP A 176 12.00 -3.42 28.81
CA ASP A 176 12.41 -3.92 27.50
C ASP A 176 11.86 -5.33 27.26
N LEU A 177 11.88 -6.20 28.27
CA LEU A 177 11.27 -7.52 28.14
C LEU A 177 9.75 -7.44 27.89
N VAL A 178 9.03 -6.57 28.62
CA VAL A 178 7.58 -6.35 28.41
C VAL A 178 7.30 -5.80 27.00
N ARG A 179 8.13 -4.88 26.50
CA ARG A 179 8.01 -4.33 25.14
C ARG A 179 8.30 -5.38 24.08
N ASP A 180 9.32 -6.21 24.29
CA ASP A 180 9.71 -7.24 23.35
C ASP A 180 8.59 -8.28 23.21
N GLU A 181 8.03 -8.71 24.34
CA GLU A 181 6.96 -9.70 24.39
C GLU A 181 5.69 -9.22 23.67
N PHE A 182 5.20 -8.01 23.98
CA PHE A 182 3.90 -7.56 23.50
C PHE A 182 3.97 -6.62 22.29
N LYS A 183 4.85 -5.62 22.32
CA LYS A 183 4.88 -4.57 21.29
C LYS A 183 5.65 -5.04 20.06
N LYS A 184 6.91 -5.47 20.22
CA LYS A 184 7.75 -5.84 19.07
C LYS A 184 7.22 -7.07 18.35
N SER A 185 6.72 -8.06 19.09
CA SER A 185 6.08 -9.25 18.49
C SER A 185 4.86 -8.86 17.63
N ALA A 186 4.02 -7.94 18.11
CA ALA A 186 2.87 -7.45 17.36
C ALA A 186 3.25 -6.57 16.16
N GLU A 187 4.27 -5.71 16.31
CA GLU A 187 4.81 -4.90 15.20
C GLU A 187 5.36 -5.78 14.07
N THR A 188 5.95 -6.93 14.42
CA THR A 188 6.40 -7.93 13.44
C THR A 188 5.23 -8.46 12.61
N VAL A 189 4.11 -8.82 13.25
CA VAL A 189 2.91 -9.28 12.55
C VAL A 189 2.35 -8.17 11.65
N ILE A 190 2.27 -6.92 12.14
CA ILE A 190 1.85 -5.76 11.32
C ILE A 190 2.73 -5.61 10.08
N ALA A 191 4.05 -5.66 10.24
CA ALA A 191 4.99 -5.52 9.12
C ALA A 191 4.79 -6.62 8.07
N GLN A 192 4.62 -7.88 8.48
CA GLN A 192 4.34 -9.00 7.60
C GLN A 192 2.97 -8.88 6.88
N SER A 193 2.00 -8.25 7.54
CA SER A 193 0.64 -8.06 7.03
C SER A 193 0.50 -6.88 6.07
N LEU A 194 1.47 -5.97 6.02
CA LEU A 194 1.36 -4.66 5.38
C LEU A 194 0.93 -4.76 3.92
N TYR A 195 1.66 -5.53 3.11
CA TYR A 195 1.38 -5.64 1.68
C TYR A 195 0.13 -6.47 1.35
N PRO A 196 -0.15 -7.61 2.01
CA PRO A 196 -1.42 -8.31 1.83
C PRO A 196 -2.63 -7.41 2.09
N VAL A 197 -2.65 -6.72 3.23
CA VAL A 197 -3.75 -5.82 3.62
C VAL A 197 -3.84 -4.61 2.68
N SER A 198 -2.71 -3.99 2.32
CA SER A 198 -2.71 -2.86 1.38
C SER A 198 -3.22 -3.26 0.00
N THR A 199 -2.84 -4.44 -0.50
CA THR A 199 -3.35 -4.98 -1.76
C THR A 199 -4.87 -5.13 -1.69
N LYS A 200 -5.40 -5.72 -0.61
CA LYS A 200 -6.85 -5.88 -0.43
C LYS A 200 -7.58 -4.54 -0.41
N ILE A 201 -7.08 -3.55 0.34
CA ILE A 201 -7.66 -2.21 0.40
C ILE A 201 -7.71 -1.56 -0.99
N GLU A 202 -6.64 -1.67 -1.78
CA GLU A 202 -6.61 -1.08 -3.12
C GLU A 202 -7.52 -1.82 -4.10
N LEU A 203 -7.66 -3.14 -3.99
CA LEU A 203 -8.66 -3.91 -4.75
C LEU A 203 -10.09 -3.46 -4.42
N ASP A 204 -10.43 -3.31 -3.14
CA ASP A 204 -11.77 -2.86 -2.74
C ASP A 204 -12.06 -1.41 -3.19
N ARG A 205 -11.03 -0.57 -3.25
CA ARG A 205 -11.13 0.79 -3.78
C ARG A 205 -11.21 0.81 -5.30
N LEU A 206 -10.52 -0.11 -5.99
CA LEU A 206 -10.59 -0.27 -7.44
C LEU A 206 -12.01 -0.62 -7.86
N GLN A 207 -12.61 -1.63 -7.23
CA GLN A 207 -14.00 -2.00 -7.49
C GLN A 207 -14.95 -0.81 -7.30
N LYS A 208 -14.82 -0.06 -6.19
CA LYS A 208 -15.63 1.15 -5.96
C LYS A 208 -15.40 2.24 -7.00
N GLY A 209 -14.17 2.40 -7.49
CA GLY A 209 -13.83 3.35 -8.54
C GLY A 209 -14.48 2.98 -9.87
N LEU A 210 -14.50 1.68 -10.19
CA LEU A 210 -15.20 1.13 -11.36
C LEU A 210 -16.71 1.35 -11.24
N ASP A 211 -17.32 1.03 -10.09
CA ASP A 211 -18.77 1.21 -9.87
C ASP A 211 -19.22 2.67 -10.03
N LYS A 212 -18.33 3.62 -9.72
CA LYS A 212 -18.59 5.06 -9.81
C LYS A 212 -18.08 5.70 -11.10
N ASN A 213 -17.44 4.93 -11.99
CA ASN A 213 -16.78 5.43 -13.21
C ASN A 213 -15.81 6.59 -12.96
N ILE A 214 -15.01 6.52 -11.88
CA ILE A 214 -14.01 7.54 -11.54
C ILE A 214 -12.65 7.10 -12.09
N ASP A 215 -12.37 7.43 -13.35
CA ASP A 215 -11.19 6.97 -14.09
C ASP A 215 -9.85 7.21 -13.37
N LYS A 216 -9.69 8.37 -12.71
CA LYS A 216 -8.45 8.67 -11.98
C LYS A 216 -8.25 7.81 -10.73
N GLU A 217 -9.36 7.43 -10.08
CA GLU A 217 -9.30 6.47 -8.99
C GLU A 217 -8.93 5.09 -9.53
N VAL A 218 -9.61 4.61 -10.58
CA VAL A 218 -9.31 3.30 -11.21
C VAL A 218 -7.83 3.18 -11.57
N GLU A 219 -7.28 4.16 -12.28
CA GLU A 219 -5.85 4.23 -12.65
C GLU A 219 -4.92 4.09 -11.42
N THR A 220 -5.18 4.88 -10.39
CA THR A 220 -4.36 4.90 -9.17
C THR A 220 -4.45 3.57 -8.43
N ARG A 221 -5.67 3.02 -8.30
CA ARG A 221 -5.92 1.81 -7.51
C ARG A 221 -5.39 0.56 -8.18
N VAL A 222 -5.56 0.41 -9.49
CA VAL A 222 -5.02 -0.76 -10.22
C VAL A 222 -3.49 -0.78 -10.16
N THR A 223 -2.86 0.38 -10.35
CA THR A 223 -1.39 0.53 -10.26
C THR A 223 -0.87 0.14 -8.87
N ASN A 224 -1.52 0.64 -7.82
CA ASN A 224 -1.13 0.32 -6.44
C ASN A 224 -1.37 -1.16 -6.09
N ALA A 225 -2.50 -1.74 -6.52
CA ALA A 225 -2.82 -3.14 -6.27
C ALA A 225 -1.76 -4.06 -6.90
N VAL A 226 -1.39 -3.84 -8.17
CA VAL A 226 -0.31 -4.57 -8.86
C VAL A 226 1.02 -4.39 -8.12
N LYS A 227 1.36 -3.15 -7.74
CA LYS A 227 2.61 -2.83 -7.04
C LYS A 227 2.72 -3.51 -5.67
N PHE A 228 1.66 -3.50 -4.89
CA PHE A 228 1.66 -4.10 -3.55
C PHE A 228 1.60 -5.62 -3.61
N LEU A 229 0.86 -6.20 -4.55
CA LEU A 229 0.80 -7.65 -4.74
C LEU A 229 2.19 -8.26 -5.01
N LYS A 230 3.03 -7.57 -5.79
CA LYS A 230 4.41 -8.01 -6.06
C LYS A 230 5.25 -8.17 -4.79
N LYS A 231 4.94 -7.40 -3.74
CA LYS A 231 5.64 -7.39 -2.45
C LYS A 231 5.01 -8.32 -1.40
N VAL A 232 3.93 -9.03 -1.74
CA VAL A 232 3.37 -10.08 -0.87
C VAL A 232 4.30 -11.29 -0.89
N GLU A 233 4.82 -11.67 0.28
CA GLU A 233 5.77 -12.77 0.45
C GLU A 233 5.08 -14.12 0.62
N ASN A 234 3.96 -14.16 1.37
CA ASN A 234 3.24 -15.41 1.61
C ASN A 234 2.56 -15.91 0.32
N ALA A 235 2.97 -17.08 -0.17
CA ALA A 235 2.54 -17.61 -1.46
C ALA A 235 1.02 -17.85 -1.56
N LYS A 236 0.40 -18.37 -0.49
CA LYS A 236 -1.06 -18.61 -0.47
C LYS A 236 -1.81 -17.28 -0.56
N GLN A 237 -1.49 -16.33 0.31
CA GLN A 237 -2.11 -15.00 0.31
C GLN A 237 -1.90 -14.28 -1.04
N LYS A 238 -0.69 -14.39 -1.62
CA LYS A 238 -0.38 -13.83 -2.93
C LYS A 238 -1.25 -14.46 -4.02
N SER A 239 -1.45 -15.76 -4.01
CA SER A 239 -2.29 -16.47 -4.99
C SER A 239 -3.76 -16.08 -4.87
N ASP A 240 -4.29 -16.01 -3.64
CA ASP A 240 -5.67 -15.59 -3.38
C ASP A 240 -5.92 -14.15 -3.84
N LEU A 241 -4.99 -13.24 -3.51
CA LEU A 241 -5.07 -11.84 -3.92
C LEU A 241 -4.82 -11.64 -5.42
N ALA A 242 -3.95 -12.43 -6.05
CA ALA A 242 -3.77 -12.42 -7.50
C ALA A 242 -5.04 -12.86 -8.23
N SER A 243 -5.75 -13.85 -7.70
CA SER A 243 -7.03 -14.29 -8.25
C SER A 243 -8.10 -13.20 -8.15
N GLN A 244 -8.13 -12.44 -7.04
CA GLN A 244 -8.98 -11.26 -6.91
C GLN A 244 -8.57 -10.16 -7.90
N LEU A 245 -7.27 -9.85 -7.97
CA LEU A 245 -6.76 -8.85 -8.92
C LEU A 245 -7.12 -9.19 -10.36
N ASN A 246 -6.99 -10.45 -10.79
CA ASN A 246 -7.37 -10.84 -12.15
C ASN A 246 -8.83 -10.53 -12.47
N LYS A 247 -9.76 -10.77 -11.53
CA LYS A 247 -11.18 -10.38 -11.70
C LYS A 247 -11.35 -8.88 -11.85
N GLU A 248 -10.65 -8.10 -11.04
CA GLU A 248 -10.68 -6.64 -11.15
C GLU A 248 -10.06 -6.16 -12.47
N LEU A 249 -8.99 -6.80 -12.95
CA LEU A 249 -8.38 -6.49 -14.25
C LEU A 249 -9.34 -6.80 -15.41
N GLU A 250 -10.13 -7.88 -15.35
CA GLU A 250 -11.21 -8.13 -16.32
C GLU A 250 -12.22 -6.99 -16.34
N ALA A 251 -12.63 -6.52 -15.15
CA ALA A 251 -13.56 -5.42 -15.02
C ALA A 251 -12.98 -4.10 -15.55
N VAL A 252 -11.69 -3.82 -15.32
CA VAL A 252 -10.98 -2.67 -15.90
C VAL A 252 -10.97 -2.76 -17.43
N LEU A 253 -10.61 -3.92 -17.99
CA LEU A 253 -10.54 -4.15 -19.44
C LEU A 253 -11.92 -4.03 -20.10
N ALA A 254 -12.98 -4.49 -19.43
CA ALA A 254 -14.35 -4.40 -19.92
C ALA A 254 -14.92 -2.97 -19.86
N ASN A 255 -14.65 -2.23 -18.77
CA ASN A 255 -15.50 -1.08 -18.41
C ASN A 255 -14.75 0.26 -18.25
N SER A 256 -13.44 0.26 -17.98
CA SER A 256 -12.73 1.53 -17.72
C SER A 256 -12.49 2.32 -19.00
N ASN A 257 -12.62 3.65 -18.96
CA ASN A 257 -12.27 4.55 -20.06
C ASN A 257 -10.88 5.19 -19.88
N SER A 258 -10.19 4.87 -18.78
CA SER A 258 -8.81 5.29 -18.54
C SER A 258 -7.83 4.45 -19.34
N ALA A 259 -7.21 5.06 -20.36
CA ALA A 259 -6.17 4.40 -21.15
C ALA A 259 -5.01 3.88 -20.29
N GLU A 260 -4.61 4.62 -19.25
CA GLU A 260 -3.52 4.18 -18.36
C GLU A 260 -3.96 3.00 -17.49
N ALA A 261 -5.21 2.98 -16.98
CA ALA A 261 -5.71 1.82 -16.24
C ALA A 261 -5.78 0.57 -17.13
N VAL A 262 -6.29 0.71 -18.35
CA VAL A 262 -6.36 -0.38 -19.34
C VAL A 262 -4.98 -0.88 -19.71
N LYS A 263 -4.01 0.02 -19.93
CA LYS A 263 -2.60 -0.34 -20.16
C LYS A 263 -2.06 -1.21 -19.03
N VAL A 264 -2.20 -0.78 -17.77
CA VAL A 264 -1.77 -1.56 -16.60
C VAL A 264 -2.45 -2.92 -16.56
N ALA A 265 -3.73 -3.00 -16.90
CA ALA A 265 -4.46 -4.27 -16.93
C ALA A 265 -3.94 -5.21 -18.03
N LEU A 266 -3.71 -4.72 -19.25
CA LEU A 266 -3.14 -5.50 -20.36
C LEU A 266 -1.79 -6.12 -19.97
N GLU A 267 -0.92 -5.34 -19.31
CA GLU A 267 0.41 -5.77 -18.90
C GLU A 267 0.40 -6.82 -17.76
N ASN A 268 -0.71 -6.96 -17.02
CA ASN A 268 -0.77 -7.81 -15.82
C ASN A 268 -1.83 -8.92 -15.85
N TYR A 269 -2.76 -8.93 -16.81
CA TYR A 269 -3.86 -9.90 -16.90
C TYR A 269 -3.47 -11.24 -17.59
N GLY A 270 -2.26 -11.33 -18.15
CA GLY A 270 -1.75 -12.55 -18.79
C GLY A 270 -2.17 -12.71 -20.26
N PHE A 271 -2.14 -11.61 -21.01
CA PHE A 271 -2.10 -11.62 -22.47
C PHE A 271 -0.71 -12.03 -22.98
N ASP A 272 -0.65 -12.53 -24.21
CA ASP A 272 0.61 -12.60 -24.95
C ASP A 272 1.01 -11.17 -25.37
N LEU A 273 2.12 -10.69 -24.81
CA LEU A 273 2.65 -9.35 -25.03
C LEU A 273 3.77 -9.33 -26.08
N THR A 274 3.99 -10.40 -26.84
CA THR A 274 5.11 -10.49 -27.79
C THR A 274 5.09 -9.37 -28.82
N ALA A 275 3.94 -9.10 -29.45
CA ALA A 275 3.81 -7.97 -30.39
C ALA A 275 3.85 -6.61 -29.68
N TYR A 276 3.17 -6.50 -28.54
CA TYR A 276 3.11 -5.29 -27.72
C TYR A 276 4.50 -4.82 -27.26
N ASN A 277 5.37 -5.75 -26.86
CA ASN A 277 6.71 -5.45 -26.36
C ASN A 277 7.71 -5.07 -27.46
N LYS A 278 7.38 -5.26 -28.75
CA LYS A 278 8.19 -4.72 -29.85
C LYS A 278 8.10 -3.20 -29.95
N ILE A 279 7.06 -2.60 -29.38
CA ILE A 279 6.86 -1.15 -29.40
C ILE A 279 7.72 -0.55 -28.29
N THR A 280 8.70 0.27 -28.69
CA THR A 280 9.71 0.81 -27.78
C THR A 280 9.31 2.16 -27.18
N VAL A 281 8.31 2.83 -27.77
CA VAL A 281 7.85 4.16 -27.35
C VAL A 281 6.63 4.03 -26.42
N ASP A 282 6.77 4.46 -25.17
CA ASP A 282 5.71 4.36 -24.15
C ASP A 282 4.41 5.10 -24.52
N SER A 283 4.49 6.24 -25.21
CA SER A 283 3.29 6.94 -25.68
C SER A 283 2.50 6.12 -26.70
N ARG A 284 3.17 5.25 -27.48
CA ARG A 284 2.50 4.33 -28.41
C ARG A 284 1.82 3.19 -27.66
N LYS A 285 2.41 2.70 -26.57
CA LYS A 285 1.80 1.71 -25.68
C LYS A 285 0.53 2.23 -25.01
N ALA A 286 0.54 3.48 -24.54
CA ALA A 286 -0.66 4.13 -24.00
C ALA A 286 -1.75 4.25 -25.08
N ALA A 287 -1.36 4.55 -26.31
CA ALA A 287 -2.30 4.69 -27.40
C ALA A 287 -2.88 3.33 -27.87
N ILE A 288 -2.18 2.20 -27.71
CA ILE A 288 -2.75 0.85 -27.86
C ILE A 288 -3.88 0.62 -26.86
N ALA A 289 -3.72 1.06 -25.62
CA ALA A 289 -4.79 0.94 -24.63
C ALA A 289 -6.02 1.77 -25.04
N GLY A 290 -5.80 2.95 -25.65
CA GLY A 290 -6.86 3.72 -26.31
C GLY A 290 -7.54 2.95 -27.45
N ASP A 291 -6.77 2.29 -28.31
CA ASP A 291 -7.31 1.45 -29.38
C ASP A 291 -8.14 0.29 -28.81
N VAL A 292 -7.69 -0.33 -27.72
CA VAL A 292 -8.44 -1.38 -27.01
C VAL A 292 -9.76 -0.84 -26.46
N ILE A 293 -9.77 0.37 -25.89
CA ILE A 293 -11.00 0.98 -25.35
C ILE A 293 -12.06 1.21 -26.44
N VAL A 294 -11.66 1.65 -27.63
CA VAL A 294 -12.62 1.95 -28.72
C VAL A 294 -13.01 0.71 -29.53
N ASN A 295 -12.17 -0.33 -29.53
CA ASN A 295 -12.40 -1.57 -30.30
C ASN A 295 -12.89 -2.74 -29.45
N ARG A 296 -12.86 -2.65 -28.12
CA ARG A 296 -13.43 -3.70 -27.27
C ARG A 296 -14.93 -3.84 -27.55
N GLY A 297 -15.39 -5.09 -27.56
CA GLY A 297 -16.81 -5.38 -27.58
C GLY A 297 -17.49 -5.02 -26.26
N ASN A 298 -18.74 -5.44 -26.11
CA ASN A 298 -19.44 -5.31 -24.84
C ASN A 298 -18.91 -6.36 -23.85
N GLY A 299 -18.34 -5.89 -22.73
CA GLY A 299 -17.86 -6.74 -21.66
C GLY A 299 -16.47 -7.33 -21.90
N PHE A 300 -16.13 -8.34 -21.10
CA PHE A 300 -14.81 -8.98 -21.14
C PHE A 300 -14.81 -10.23 -22.02
N ASN A 301 -13.97 -10.25 -23.06
CA ASN A 301 -13.66 -11.45 -23.84
C ASN A 301 -12.15 -11.49 -24.11
N LYS A 302 -11.43 -12.43 -23.47
CA LYS A 302 -9.97 -12.53 -23.57
C LYS A 302 -9.48 -12.72 -25.00
N ALA A 303 -10.14 -13.58 -25.79
CA ALA A 303 -9.69 -13.89 -27.14
C ALA A 303 -9.86 -12.69 -28.08
N GLU A 304 -11.01 -12.01 -28.00
CA GLU A 304 -11.26 -10.80 -28.77
C GLU A 304 -10.31 -9.68 -28.38
N LEU A 305 -10.10 -9.44 -27.09
CA LEU A 305 -9.16 -8.43 -26.61
C LEU A 305 -7.71 -8.74 -26.99
N GLN A 306 -7.30 -10.02 -27.01
CA GLN A 306 -5.98 -10.41 -27.50
C GLN A 306 -5.83 -10.10 -29.00
N ASN A 307 -6.87 -10.34 -29.80
CA ASN A 307 -6.86 -10.00 -31.23
C ASN A 307 -6.77 -8.49 -31.45
N VAL A 308 -7.56 -7.70 -30.71
CA VAL A 308 -7.48 -6.23 -30.74
C VAL A 308 -6.07 -5.76 -30.33
N LEU A 309 -5.53 -6.27 -29.24
CA LEU A 309 -4.18 -5.95 -28.76
C LEU A 309 -3.11 -6.23 -29.83
N ASN A 310 -3.14 -7.43 -30.42
CA ASN A 310 -2.19 -7.84 -31.45
C ASN A 310 -2.33 -6.99 -32.72
N ALA A 311 -3.56 -6.71 -33.14
CA ALA A 311 -3.87 -5.88 -34.30
C ALA A 311 -3.39 -4.44 -34.10
N SER A 312 -3.70 -3.82 -32.95
CA SER A 312 -3.23 -2.48 -32.59
C SER A 312 -1.70 -2.41 -32.52
N ALA A 313 -1.05 -3.43 -31.94
CA ALA A 313 0.40 -3.51 -31.89
C ALA A 313 1.01 -3.62 -33.30
N ALA A 314 0.50 -4.52 -34.14
CA ALA A 314 0.98 -4.71 -35.51
C ALA A 314 0.85 -3.44 -36.35
N VAL A 315 -0.30 -2.78 -36.28
CA VAL A 315 -0.55 -1.51 -36.96
C VAL A 315 0.45 -0.44 -36.48
N ARG A 316 0.64 -0.28 -35.17
CA ARG A 316 1.57 0.72 -34.62
C ARG A 316 3.04 0.42 -34.90
N THR A 317 3.44 -0.85 -34.95
CA THR A 317 4.78 -1.26 -35.38
C THR A 317 4.99 -0.94 -36.86
N ALA A 318 4.03 -1.26 -37.74
CA ALA A 318 4.12 -0.91 -39.15
C ALA A 318 4.23 0.60 -39.35
N PHE A 319 3.48 1.39 -38.58
CA PHE A 319 3.63 2.85 -38.56
C PHE A 319 5.03 3.29 -38.13
N GLU A 320 5.56 2.71 -37.06
CA GLU A 320 6.90 3.04 -36.55
C GLU A 320 7.99 2.73 -37.59
N GLU A 321 7.96 1.54 -38.19
CA GLU A 321 8.89 1.13 -39.23
C GLU A 321 8.79 2.02 -40.48
N ALA A 322 7.57 2.35 -40.89
CA ALA A 322 7.34 3.24 -42.03
C ALA A 322 7.89 4.65 -41.74
N THR A 323 7.60 5.22 -40.56
CA THR A 323 8.17 6.50 -40.11
C THR A 323 9.70 6.46 -40.11
N GLN A 324 10.33 5.40 -39.60
CA GLN A 324 11.79 5.26 -39.57
C GLN A 324 12.40 5.19 -40.97
N LYS A 325 11.77 4.46 -41.90
CA LYS A 325 12.22 4.41 -43.30
C LYS A 325 12.17 5.77 -43.97
N VAL A 326 11.13 6.57 -43.69
CA VAL A 326 11.03 7.93 -44.23
C VAL A 326 12.14 8.82 -43.67
N LYS A 327 12.37 8.80 -42.35
CA LYS A 327 13.48 9.54 -41.73
C LYS A 327 14.86 9.19 -42.31
N ALA A 328 15.04 7.93 -42.68
CA ALA A 328 16.28 7.45 -43.28
C ALA A 328 16.40 7.81 -44.78
N GLY A 329 15.40 8.47 -45.38
CA GLY A 329 15.34 8.75 -46.81
C GLY A 329 15.17 7.49 -47.67
N ASN A 330 14.74 6.38 -47.07
CA ASN A 330 14.73 5.04 -47.69
C ASN A 330 13.35 4.62 -48.22
N THR A 331 12.36 5.51 -48.23
CA THR A 331 11.01 5.21 -48.70
C THR A 331 10.33 6.46 -49.27
N THR A 332 9.43 6.26 -50.23
CA THR A 332 8.56 7.33 -50.77
C THR A 332 7.27 7.46 -49.95
N VAL A 333 6.54 8.56 -50.13
CA VAL A 333 5.18 8.74 -49.57
C VAL A 333 4.24 7.62 -50.02
N GLU A 334 4.33 7.17 -51.27
CA GLU A 334 3.54 6.03 -51.76
C GLU A 334 3.83 4.74 -50.98
N GLN A 335 5.11 4.42 -50.78
CA GLN A 335 5.51 3.23 -50.04
C GLN A 335 5.11 3.33 -48.54
N PHE A 336 5.20 4.53 -47.97
CA PHE A 336 4.73 4.80 -46.60
C PHE A 336 3.21 4.59 -46.49
N LEU A 337 2.40 5.31 -47.28
CA LEU A 337 0.94 5.22 -47.23
C LEU A 337 0.44 3.83 -47.62
N GLY A 338 1.06 3.18 -48.62
CA GLY A 338 0.73 1.81 -49.03
C GLY A 338 1.01 0.79 -47.93
N GLY A 339 2.14 0.91 -47.22
CA GLY A 339 2.46 0.06 -46.07
C GLY A 339 1.47 0.22 -44.93
N VAL A 340 1.05 1.46 -44.67
CA VAL A 340 0.01 1.79 -43.68
C VAL A 340 -1.34 1.18 -44.04
N VAL A 341 -1.80 1.37 -45.28
CA VAL A 341 -3.06 0.81 -45.78
C VAL A 341 -3.03 -0.71 -45.66
N THR A 342 -1.93 -1.34 -46.08
CA THR A 342 -1.76 -2.80 -46.00
C THR A 342 -1.84 -3.29 -44.55
N ALA A 343 -1.17 -2.62 -43.61
CA ALA A 343 -1.16 -3.00 -42.21
C ALA A 343 -2.55 -2.85 -41.58
N VAL A 344 -3.27 -1.76 -41.85
CA VAL A 344 -4.61 -1.53 -41.31
C VAL A 344 -5.64 -2.46 -41.95
N ASP A 345 -5.58 -2.67 -43.26
CA ASP A 345 -6.50 -3.57 -43.98
C ASP A 345 -6.36 -5.02 -43.52
N ALA A 346 -5.13 -5.49 -43.30
CA ALA A 346 -4.85 -6.83 -42.75
C ALA A 346 -5.44 -7.03 -41.34
N ASN A 347 -5.67 -5.95 -40.59
CA ASN A 347 -6.11 -5.96 -39.19
C ASN A 347 -7.54 -5.45 -38.98
N LYS A 348 -8.25 -5.04 -40.05
CA LYS A 348 -9.59 -4.41 -39.98
C LYS A 348 -10.68 -5.29 -39.35
N ALA A 349 -10.51 -6.62 -39.37
CA ALA A 349 -11.44 -7.54 -38.73
C ALA A 349 -11.44 -7.39 -37.19
N SER A 350 -10.32 -6.95 -36.62
CA SER A 350 -10.16 -6.74 -35.17
C SER A 350 -10.21 -5.26 -34.77
N LEU A 351 -9.96 -4.35 -35.72
CA LEU A 351 -10.03 -2.90 -35.49
C LEU A 351 -11.22 -2.32 -36.25
N LYS A 352 -12.32 -2.07 -35.55
CA LYS A 352 -13.49 -1.33 -36.07
C LYS A 352 -13.18 0.16 -36.21
N THR A 353 -12.38 0.70 -35.30
CA THR A 353 -11.96 2.09 -35.25
C THR A 353 -10.44 2.17 -35.21
N VAL A 354 -9.86 3.05 -36.01
CA VAL A 354 -8.43 3.40 -36.00
C VAL A 354 -8.32 4.92 -35.90
N GLN A 355 -7.56 5.41 -34.92
CA GLN A 355 -7.37 6.86 -34.70
C GLN A 355 -8.70 7.64 -34.53
N GLY A 356 -9.70 7.02 -33.91
CA GLY A 356 -11.02 7.63 -33.69
C GLY A 356 -11.92 7.69 -34.92
N LYS A 357 -11.54 7.08 -36.04
CA LYS A 357 -12.37 6.95 -37.25
C LYS A 357 -12.71 5.48 -37.51
N GLU A 358 -13.88 5.21 -38.07
CA GLU A 358 -14.22 3.89 -38.57
C GLU A 358 -13.15 3.41 -39.56
N THR A 359 -12.67 2.18 -39.41
CA THR A 359 -11.51 1.68 -40.16
C THR A 359 -11.73 1.73 -41.67
N THR A 360 -12.96 1.52 -42.13
CA THR A 360 -13.32 1.67 -43.55
C THR A 360 -13.24 3.10 -44.04
N GLU A 361 -13.61 4.08 -43.21
CA GLU A 361 -13.48 5.50 -43.54
C GLU A 361 -12.02 5.93 -43.53
N PHE A 362 -11.26 5.45 -42.54
CA PHE A 362 -9.83 5.69 -42.44
C PHE A 362 -9.07 5.16 -43.66
N LEU A 363 -9.33 3.90 -44.05
CA LEU A 363 -8.73 3.29 -45.24
C LEU A 363 -9.11 4.05 -46.50
N ARG A 364 -10.40 4.36 -46.68
CA ARG A 364 -10.89 5.16 -47.81
C ARG A 364 -10.17 6.50 -47.91
N GLY A 365 -10.03 7.23 -46.79
CA GLY A 365 -9.32 8.52 -46.76
C GLY A 365 -7.88 8.40 -47.24
N ILE A 366 -7.14 7.40 -46.75
CA ILE A 366 -5.74 7.19 -47.18
C ILE A 366 -5.65 6.73 -48.64
N THR A 367 -6.52 5.83 -49.08
CA THR A 367 -6.56 5.39 -50.49
C THR A 367 -6.91 6.55 -51.43
N SER A 368 -7.84 7.43 -51.05
CA SER A 368 -8.17 8.64 -51.81
C SER A 368 -6.99 9.60 -51.91
N LEU A 369 -6.24 9.79 -50.83
CA LEU A 369 -4.99 10.57 -50.83
C LEU A 369 -3.92 9.98 -51.75
N LEU A 370 -3.85 8.65 -51.87
CA LEU A 370 -2.85 7.98 -52.69
C LEU A 370 -3.21 7.96 -54.17
N ASP A 371 -4.46 7.57 -54.50
CA ASP A 371 -4.81 7.12 -55.86
C ASP A 371 -5.92 7.94 -56.53
N GLN A 372 -6.94 8.39 -55.80
CA GLN A 372 -8.24 8.77 -56.41
C GLN A 372 -8.54 10.28 -56.44
N GLY A 373 -7.74 11.08 -55.73
CA GLY A 373 -8.09 12.46 -55.41
C GLY A 373 -9.08 12.51 -54.25
N PHE A 374 -9.24 13.68 -53.64
CA PHE A 374 -10.04 13.82 -52.42
C PHE A 374 -10.69 15.19 -52.32
N THR A 375 -11.81 15.25 -51.61
CA THR A 375 -12.47 16.50 -51.22
C THR A 375 -12.37 16.65 -49.71
N LEU A 376 -12.11 17.87 -49.25
CA LEU A 376 -12.14 18.17 -47.82
C LEU A 376 -13.54 18.62 -47.43
N THR A 377 -14.01 18.17 -46.27
CA THR A 377 -15.15 18.78 -45.60
C THR A 377 -14.78 20.19 -45.11
N LYS A 378 -15.78 21.01 -44.78
CA LYS A 378 -15.57 22.31 -44.16
C LYS A 378 -14.69 22.24 -42.90
N GLU A 379 -14.93 21.27 -42.03
CA GLU A 379 -14.15 21.11 -40.79
C GLU A 379 -12.69 20.76 -41.08
N GLU A 380 -12.44 19.82 -42.00
CA GLU A 380 -11.08 19.47 -42.43
C GLU A 380 -10.39 20.65 -43.14
N THR A 381 -11.12 21.38 -43.97
CA THR A 381 -10.64 22.59 -44.65
C THR A 381 -10.22 23.66 -43.65
N ASP A 382 -11.04 23.90 -42.62
CA ASP A 382 -10.76 24.87 -41.57
C ASP A 382 -9.55 24.44 -40.71
N GLN A 383 -9.44 23.15 -40.39
CA GLN A 383 -8.30 22.59 -39.66
C GLN A 383 -7.00 22.74 -40.46
N VAL A 384 -7.02 22.39 -41.76
CA VAL A 384 -5.82 22.46 -42.60
C VAL A 384 -5.44 23.92 -42.88
N ASN A 385 -6.40 24.81 -43.18
CA ASN A 385 -6.13 26.25 -43.35
C ASN A 385 -5.54 26.88 -42.07
N THR A 386 -5.99 26.44 -40.89
CA THR A 386 -5.41 26.87 -39.61
C THR A 386 -3.96 26.42 -39.48
N LEU A 387 -3.66 25.16 -39.85
CA LEU A 387 -2.29 24.62 -39.81
C LEU A 387 -1.36 25.30 -40.82
N LEU A 388 -1.87 25.66 -42.00
CA LEU A 388 -1.13 26.41 -43.03
C LEU A 388 -0.92 27.89 -42.66
N GLY A 389 -1.61 28.40 -41.64
CA GLY A 389 -1.59 29.82 -41.30
C GLY A 389 -2.18 30.74 -42.39
N ALA A 390 -2.89 30.16 -43.36
CA ALA A 390 -3.46 30.86 -44.50
C ALA A 390 -4.72 30.14 -45.00
N LYS A 391 -5.67 30.91 -45.54
CA LYS A 391 -6.94 30.39 -46.05
C LYS A 391 -6.81 29.99 -47.52
N VAL A 392 -6.04 28.92 -47.75
CA VAL A 392 -5.60 28.51 -49.10
C VAL A 392 -6.49 27.42 -49.71
N LEU A 393 -7.31 26.76 -48.90
CA LEU A 393 -8.16 25.64 -49.28
C LEU A 393 -9.65 25.99 -49.23
N GLU A 394 -10.39 25.42 -50.16
CA GLU A 394 -11.84 25.54 -50.30
C GLU A 394 -12.52 24.19 -49.99
N ASP A 395 -13.63 24.27 -49.26
CA ASP A 395 -14.54 23.15 -48.97
C ASP A 395 -15.18 22.65 -50.27
N GLY A 396 -15.29 21.33 -50.42
CA GLY A 396 -15.90 20.70 -51.60
C GLY A 396 -15.06 20.73 -52.88
N LYS A 397 -13.87 21.36 -52.88
CA LYS A 397 -12.93 21.32 -54.01
C LYS A 397 -12.26 19.94 -54.08
N VAL A 398 -12.13 19.41 -55.30
CA VAL A 398 -11.40 18.15 -55.55
C VAL A 398 -9.92 18.46 -55.70
N TYR A 399 -9.12 17.83 -54.85
CA TYR A 399 -7.66 17.90 -54.86
C TYR A 399 -7.07 16.63 -55.48
N LYS A 400 -5.95 16.78 -56.20
CA LYS A 400 -5.21 15.67 -56.79
C LYS A 400 -4.68 14.74 -55.68
N SER A 401 -4.65 13.44 -55.94
CA SER A 401 -3.91 12.49 -55.11
C SER A 401 -2.41 12.63 -55.32
N TYR A 402 -1.61 12.02 -54.44
CA TYR A 402 -0.15 11.96 -54.60
C TYR A 402 0.26 11.41 -55.98
N LYS A 403 -0.37 10.34 -56.46
CA LYS A 403 -0.06 9.77 -57.79
C LYS A 403 -0.49 10.64 -58.97
N GLN A 404 -1.44 11.54 -58.75
CA GLN A 404 -1.88 12.51 -59.76
C GLN A 404 -0.99 13.76 -59.81
N LEU A 405 -0.05 13.92 -58.86
CA LEU A 405 0.96 14.98 -58.91
C LEU A 405 1.99 14.71 -60.02
N SER A 406 2.61 15.79 -60.51
CA SER A 406 3.78 15.68 -61.39
C SER A 406 4.97 15.06 -60.64
N PRO A 407 6.00 14.53 -61.32
CA PRO A 407 7.20 14.00 -60.65
C PRO A 407 7.88 15.02 -59.72
N ASN A 408 7.92 16.30 -60.12
CA ASN A 408 8.42 17.38 -59.27
C ASN A 408 7.50 17.62 -58.06
N GLY A 409 6.19 17.47 -58.26
CA GLY A 409 5.22 17.57 -57.17
C GLY A 409 5.35 16.46 -56.14
N GLN A 410 5.50 15.21 -56.59
CA GLN A 410 5.77 14.06 -55.72
C GLN A 410 7.07 14.24 -54.93
N LYS A 411 8.14 14.67 -55.62
CA LYS A 411 9.44 14.93 -54.99
C LYS A 411 9.36 16.00 -53.89
N ALA A 412 8.63 17.09 -54.14
CA ALA A 412 8.43 18.14 -53.14
C ALA A 412 7.65 17.63 -51.91
N VAL A 413 6.63 16.78 -52.11
CA VAL A 413 5.89 16.14 -51.01
C VAL A 413 6.81 15.20 -50.22
N ASP A 414 7.63 14.39 -50.89
CA ASP A 414 8.60 13.51 -50.24
C ASP A 414 9.63 14.30 -49.42
N GLU A 415 10.13 15.43 -49.94
CA GLU A 415 11.07 16.32 -49.26
C GLU A 415 10.45 16.97 -48.00
N VAL A 416 9.21 17.46 -48.10
CA VAL A 416 8.48 18.03 -46.96
C VAL A 416 8.22 16.96 -45.90
N LEU A 417 7.81 15.76 -46.30
CA LEU A 417 7.60 14.66 -45.38
C LEU A 417 8.90 14.28 -44.65
N ASN A 418 10.02 14.17 -45.37
CA ASN A 418 11.33 13.90 -44.79
C ASN A 418 11.77 14.98 -43.79
N ALA A 419 11.46 16.25 -44.06
CA ALA A 419 11.86 17.39 -43.24
C ALA A 419 11.02 17.59 -41.96
N THR A 420 9.79 17.08 -41.91
CA THR A 420 8.80 17.39 -40.87
C THR A 420 8.60 16.27 -39.83
N LEU A 421 9.23 15.12 -40.03
CA LEU A 421 9.02 13.90 -39.24
C LEU A 421 9.61 13.91 -37.83
N ASP A 422 9.63 15.01 -37.09
CA ASP A 422 10.13 14.99 -35.70
C ASP A 422 9.07 14.69 -34.62
N ALA A 423 7.80 14.48 -34.99
CA ALA A 423 6.73 14.22 -34.04
C ALA A 423 6.25 12.75 -34.01
N SER A 424 6.05 12.25 -32.79
CA SER A 424 5.65 10.88 -32.45
C SER A 424 4.16 10.55 -32.70
N SER A 425 3.39 11.47 -33.32
CA SER A 425 1.96 11.32 -33.55
C SER A 425 1.64 11.15 -35.04
N PHE A 426 1.09 9.99 -35.37
CA PHE A 426 0.65 9.61 -36.71
C PHE A 426 -0.35 10.60 -37.35
N SER A 427 -1.19 11.28 -36.54
CA SER A 427 -2.10 12.31 -37.05
C SER A 427 -1.35 13.49 -37.67
N VAL A 428 -0.22 13.89 -37.09
CA VAL A 428 0.59 15.00 -37.60
C VAL A 428 1.26 14.61 -38.92
N VAL A 429 1.71 13.37 -39.04
CA VAL A 429 2.34 12.87 -40.28
C VAL A 429 1.35 12.85 -41.45
N VAL A 430 0.16 12.27 -41.27
CA VAL A 430 -0.86 12.27 -42.32
C VAL A 430 -1.34 13.69 -42.62
N GLN A 431 -1.53 14.52 -41.61
CA GLN A 431 -1.89 15.93 -41.79
C GLN A 431 -0.82 16.68 -42.58
N VAL A 432 0.47 16.42 -42.33
CA VAL A 432 1.58 17.06 -43.05
C VAL A 432 1.71 16.54 -44.48
N VAL A 433 1.50 15.24 -44.73
CA VAL A 433 1.42 14.70 -46.10
C VAL A 433 0.24 15.33 -46.85
N VAL A 434 -0.93 15.40 -46.22
CA VAL A 434 -2.11 16.07 -46.77
C VAL A 434 -1.79 17.53 -47.08
N MET A 435 -1.18 18.27 -46.14
CA MET A 435 -0.76 19.66 -46.33
C MET A 435 0.21 19.82 -47.51
N ALA A 436 1.24 18.97 -47.61
CA ALA A 436 2.24 19.06 -48.66
C ALA A 436 1.66 18.72 -50.04
N VAL A 437 0.80 17.69 -50.13
CA VAL A 437 0.08 17.33 -51.36
C VAL A 437 -0.82 18.48 -51.81
N LEU A 438 -1.41 19.22 -50.86
CA LEU A 438 -2.29 20.35 -51.13
C LEU A 438 -1.52 21.62 -51.52
N GLU A 439 -0.43 21.96 -50.82
CA GLU A 439 0.41 23.12 -51.13
C GLU A 439 1.03 23.03 -52.53
N ASN A 440 1.45 21.82 -52.94
CA ASN A 440 1.97 21.60 -54.28
C ASN A 440 0.93 21.86 -55.38
N GLN A 441 -0.37 21.66 -55.09
CA GLN A 441 -1.45 21.91 -56.04
C GLN A 441 -1.80 23.39 -56.18
N LEU A 442 -1.36 24.22 -55.24
CA LEU A 442 -1.63 25.66 -55.22
C LEU A 442 -0.48 26.48 -55.82
N THR A 443 0.70 25.87 -55.96
CA THR A 443 1.94 26.50 -56.47
C THR A 443 2.25 26.16 -57.92
N GLN A 444 1.52 25.22 -58.53
CA GLN A 444 1.45 24.96 -59.98
C GLN A 444 0.26 25.71 -60.59
#